data_AF-A0A4V3MI35-F1
#
_entry.id   AF-A0A4V3MI35-F1
#
_cell.length_a   1.000
_cell.length_b   1.000
_cell.length_c   1.000
_cell.angle_alpha   90.00
_cell.angle_beta   90.00
_cell.angle_gamma   90.00
#
_symmetry.space_group_name_H-M   'P 1'
#
loop_
_entity.id
_entity.type
_entity.pdbx_description
1 polymer ?
#
loop_
_entity_poly.entity_id
_entity_poly.type
_entity_poly.pdbx_seq_one_letter_code
_entity_poly.pdbx_strand_id
1 'polypeptide(L)' 'MVSGGLGICFIPEFSAVIPGLQIRPVVDPEVWREVSLVVVAGRRFSPATSTFVNSVKAHSWPESGIDLSVRKTAA' A
#
# COMPACT_ATOMS: atom_id res chain seq x y z
N MET A 1 17.05 1.70 12.28
CA MET A 1 18.12 1.29 11.34
C MET A 1 18.34 2.38 10.31
N VAL A 2 17.50 2.49 9.27
CA VAL A 2 17.70 3.46 8.18
C VAL A 2 17.76 4.91 8.65
N SER A 3 16.81 5.36 9.48
CA SER A 3 16.84 6.72 10.07
C SER A 3 18.03 6.98 11.00
N GLY A 4 18.64 5.93 11.54
CA GLY A 4 19.86 5.99 12.35
C GLY A 4 21.14 5.87 11.53
N GLY A 5 21.07 5.98 10.19
CA GLY A 5 22.23 5.88 9.30
C GLY A 5 22.66 4.44 8.97
N LEU A 6 21.90 3.43 9.38
CA LEU A 6 22.23 2.02 9.13
C LEU A 6 21.53 1.52 7.86
N GLY A 7 22.22 1.68 6.74
CA GLY A 7 21.84 1.12 5.44
C GLY A 7 20.59 1.72 4.81
N ILE A 8 20.00 0.96 3.88
CA ILE A 8 18.75 1.29 3.17
C ILE A 8 17.73 0.18 3.36
N CYS A 9 16.45 0.47 3.12
CA CYS A 9 15.41 -0.54 3.04
C CYS A 9 14.47 -0.29 1.86
N PHE A 10 13.77 -1.36 1.47
CA PHE A 10 12.67 -1.30 0.51
C PHE A 10 11.35 -1.48 1.27
N ILE A 11 10.42 -0.53 1.12
CA ILE A 11 9.14 -0.50 1.84
C ILE A 11 8.02 -0.03 0.90
N PRO A 12 6.74 -0.36 1.19
CA PRO A 12 5.62 0.17 0.43
C PRO A 12 5.54 1.70 0.52
N GLU A 13 5.09 2.33 -0.57
CA GLU A 13 5.04 3.80 -0.72
C GLU A 13 4.34 4.50 0.46
N PHE A 14 3.20 3.98 0.92
CA PHE A 14 2.41 4.57 2.00
C PHE A 14 2.90 4.24 3.41
N SER A 15 4.03 3.52 3.55
CA SER A 15 4.63 3.20 4.86
C SER A 15 5.75 4.19 5.27
N ALA A 16 6.22 5.02 4.35
CA ALA A 16 7.32 5.95 4.59
C ALA A 16 6.86 7.22 5.33
N VAL A 17 6.51 7.09 6.61
CA VAL A 17 5.91 8.18 7.42
C VAL A 17 6.90 8.90 8.36
N ILE A 18 8.16 8.47 8.39
CA ILE A 18 9.18 9.04 9.31
C ILE A 18 9.80 10.29 8.65
N PRO A 19 9.72 11.48 9.27
CA PRO A 19 10.33 12.69 8.74
C PRO A 19 11.84 12.55 8.54
N GLY A 20 12.37 13.22 7.50
CA GLY A 20 13.81 13.25 7.22
C GLY A 20 14.34 12.04 6.45
N LEU A 21 13.54 10.99 6.24
CA LEU A 21 13.91 9.90 5.34
C LEU A 21 13.91 10.38 3.88
N GLN A 22 14.99 10.06 3.17
CA GLN A 22 15.03 10.20 1.72
C GLN A 22 14.37 8.98 1.09
N ILE A 23 13.43 9.21 0.17
CA ILE A 23 12.64 8.18 -0.48
C ILE A 23 12.93 8.24 -1.98
N ARG A 24 13.10 7.08 -2.60
CA ARG A 24 13.27 6.95 -4.05
C ARG A 24 12.44 5.78 -4.56
N PRO A 25 11.65 5.95 -5.64
CA PRO A 25 10.88 4.84 -6.21
C PRO A 25 11.81 3.79 -6.83
N VAL A 26 11.39 2.53 -6.75
CA VAL A 26 11.97 1.43 -7.52
C VAL A 26 11.15 1.30 -8.80
N VAL A 27 11.77 1.59 -9.94
CA VAL A 27 11.07 1.76 -11.24
C VAL A 27 11.21 0.54 -12.13
N ASP A 28 12.41 -0.04 -12.21
CA ASP A 28 12.70 -1.20 -13.04
C ASP A 28 13.48 -2.26 -12.23
N PRO A 29 12.86 -3.40 -11.87
CA PRO A 29 11.46 -3.74 -12.15
C PRO A 29 10.48 -2.92 -11.29
N GLU A 30 9.26 -2.69 -11.79
CA GLU A 30 8.17 -2.17 -10.96
C GLU A 30 7.85 -3.18 -9.85
N VAL A 31 7.83 -2.73 -8.61
CA VAL A 31 7.46 -3.57 -7.47
C VAL A 31 6.14 -3.08 -6.89
N TRP A 32 5.11 -3.91 -7.01
CA TRP A 32 3.77 -3.62 -6.54
C TRP A 32 3.21 -4.78 -5.70
N ARG A 33 2.11 -4.51 -5.01
CA ARG A 33 1.32 -5.53 -4.30
C ARG A 33 -0.15 -5.17 -4.35
N GLU A 34 -0.99 -6.20 -4.33
CA GLU A 34 -2.42 -6.02 -4.07
C GLU A 34 -2.68 -6.05 -2.56
N VAL A 35 -3.51 -5.13 -2.07
CA VAL A 35 -4.02 -5.14 -0.70
C VAL A 35 -5.50 -5.44 -0.75
N SER A 36 -5.89 -6.62 -0.30
CA SER A 36 -7.28 -7.10 -0.41
C SER A 36 -7.93 -7.19 0.96
N LEU A 37 -9.19 -6.74 1.07
CA LEU A 37 -10.04 -7.00 2.22
C LEU A 37 -10.76 -8.34 2.02
N VAL A 38 -10.37 -9.36 2.79
CA VAL A 38 -10.90 -10.74 2.63
C VAL A 38 -11.77 -11.15 3.81
N VAL A 39 -12.82 -11.91 3.53
CA VAL A 39 -13.77 -12.44 4.52
C VAL A 39 -14.13 -13.90 4.19
N VAL A 40 -14.53 -14.67 5.20
CA VAL A 40 -15.02 -16.04 4.99
C VAL A 40 -16.38 -15.99 4.30
N ALA A 41 -16.50 -16.70 3.17
CA ALA A 41 -17.75 -16.78 2.41
C ALA A 41 -18.91 -17.32 3.28
N GLY A 42 -20.10 -16.75 3.11
CA GLY A 42 -21.30 -17.14 3.86
C GLY A 42 -21.33 -16.69 5.33
N ARG A 43 -20.25 -16.08 5.85
CA ARG A 43 -20.23 -15.61 7.24
C ARG A 43 -20.98 -14.28 7.36
N ARG A 44 -22.04 -14.28 8.16
CA ARG A 44 -22.74 -13.04 8.54
C ARG A 44 -21.76 -12.11 9.27
N PHE A 45 -21.71 -10.85 8.83
CA PHE A 45 -20.93 -9.83 9.52
C PHE A 45 -21.54 -9.48 10.87
N SER A 46 -20.68 -9.40 11.89
CA SER A 46 -21.04 -8.72 13.13
C SER A 46 -21.19 -7.21 12.87
N PRO A 47 -21.86 -6.45 13.74
CA PRO A 47 -21.94 -5.00 13.60
C PRO A 47 -20.57 -4.33 13.41
N ALA A 48 -19.55 -4.73 14.20
CA ALA A 48 -18.20 -4.20 14.10
C ALA A 48 -17.55 -4.50 12.73
N THR A 49 -17.71 -5.72 12.22
CA THR A 49 -17.17 -6.11 10.91
C THR A 49 -17.85 -5.32 9.78
N SER A 50 -19.18 -5.16 9.84
CA SER A 50 -19.93 -4.36 8.86
C SER A 50 -19.46 -2.92 8.84
N THR A 51 -19.27 -2.31 10.01
CA THR A 51 -18.74 -0.94 10.11
C THR A 51 -17.35 -0.84 9.50
N PHE A 52 -16.43 -1.76 9.83
CA PHE A 52 -15.08 -1.74 9.28
C PHE A 52 -15.06 -1.90 7.75
N VAL A 53 -15.82 -2.84 7.20
CA VAL A 53 -15.94 -3.04 5.75
C VAL A 53 -16.45 -1.78 5.06
N ASN A 54 -17.48 -1.14 5.64
CA ASN A 54 -18.03 0.10 5.10
C ASN A 54 -17.00 1.25 5.17
N SER A 55 -16.27 1.38 6.28
CA SER A 55 -15.21 2.38 6.43
C SER A 55 -14.08 2.18 5.42
N VAL A 56 -13.61 0.95 5.21
CA VAL A 56 -12.57 0.64 4.22
C VAL A 56 -13.03 0.95 2.80
N LYS A 57 -14.30 0.66 2.46
CA LYS A 57 -14.88 0.98 1.14
C LYS A 57 -15.10 2.46 0.92
N ALA A 58 -15.46 3.20 1.97
CA ALA A 58 -15.69 4.64 1.90
C ALA A 58 -14.39 5.46 2.00
N HIS A 59 -13.27 4.84 2.37
CA HIS A 59 -11.99 5.52 2.47
C HIS A 59 -11.47 5.86 1.07
N SER A 60 -11.17 7.14 0.84
CA SER A 60 -10.51 7.60 -0.37
C SER A 60 -9.03 7.25 -0.31
N TRP A 61 -8.70 6.02 -0.72
CA TRP A 61 -7.31 5.57 -0.82
C TRP A 61 -6.51 6.50 -1.75
N PRO A 62 -5.33 6.97 -1.34
CA PRO A 62 -4.51 7.84 -2.17
C PRO A 62 -4.06 7.10 -3.42
N GLU A 63 -4.02 7.81 -4.55
CA GLU A 63 -3.35 7.32 -5.74
C GLU A 63 -1.83 7.28 -5.51
N SER A 64 -1.16 6.33 -6.16
CA SER A 64 0.30 6.27 -6.13
C SER A 64 0.87 7.56 -6.73
N GLY A 65 1.80 8.18 -6.03
CA GLY A 65 2.55 9.33 -6.54
C GLY A 65 3.68 8.92 -7.52
N ILE A 66 3.85 7.62 -7.75
CA ILE A 66 4.80 7.07 -8.70
C ILE A 66 4.09 6.97 -10.05
N ASP A 67 4.71 7.48 -11.11
CA ASP A 67 4.15 7.31 -12.46
C ASP A 67 4.26 5.84 -12.89
N LEU A 68 3.11 5.16 -12.89
CA LEU A 68 2.98 3.74 -13.26
C LEU A 68 2.59 3.56 -14.72
N SER A 69 2.75 4.56 -15.59
CA SER A 69 2.50 4.45 -17.04
C SER A 69 3.31 3.33 -17.71
N VAL A 70 4.33 2.80 -17.03
CA VAL A 70 5.14 1.62 -17.41
C VAL A 70 4.38 0.29 -17.29
N ARG A 71 3.24 0.23 -16.58
CA ARG A 71 2.41 -0.99 -16.40
C ARG A 71 1.95 -1.67 -17.70
N LYS A 72 2.05 -1.00 -18.85
CA LYS A 72 1.38 -1.39 -20.10
C LYS A 72 2.17 -2.31 -21.05
N THR A 73 3.44 -2.63 -20.76
CA THR A 73 4.30 -3.34 -21.73
C THR A 73 4.51 -4.83 -21.42
N ALA A 74 4.06 -5.33 -20.27
CA ALA A 74 4.27 -6.74 -19.89
C ALA A 74 2.97 -7.40 -19.44
N ALA A 75 2.07 -7.65 -20.40
CA ALA A 75 0.99 -8.63 -20.30
C ALA A 75 0.98 -9.48 -21.57
#